data_AF-A0A7R9AJW4-F1
#
_entry.id   AF-A0A7R9AJW4-F1
#
_cell.length_a   1.000
_cell.length_b   1.000
_cell.length_c   1.000
_cell.angle_alpha   90.00
_cell.angle_beta   90.00
_cell.angle_gamma   90.00
#
_symmetry.space_group_name_H-M   'P 1'
#
loop_
_entity.id
_entity.type
_entity.pdbx_description
1 polymer ?
#
loop_
_entity_poly.entity_id
_entity_poly.type
_entity_poly.pdbx_seq_one_letter_code
_entity_poly.pdbx_strand_id
1 'polypeptide(L)'
;MPRIDNDIKLDFKDVLLRPKRSTLKSRSEVNLHRTITFRNSRKSYEGVPIIASNMDTIGTFEMAKALAKVKSKGHGSCEDFLIAAQSLHSHS
;
A
#
# COMPACT_ATOMS: atom_id res chain seq x y z
N MET A 1 30.74 1.42 -15.82
CA MET A 1 31.12 0.18 -15.11
C MET A 1 29.93 -0.26 -14.27
N PRO A 2 29.37 -1.46 -14.44
CA PRO A 2 28.26 -1.93 -13.62
C PRO A 2 28.70 -1.99 -12.14
N ARG A 3 27.87 -1.47 -11.25
CA ARG A 3 28.07 -1.60 -9.80
C ARG A 3 27.46 -2.93 -9.37
N ILE A 4 28.30 -3.86 -8.96
CA ILE A 4 27.89 -5.16 -8.44
C ILE A 4 27.68 -4.99 -6.94
N ASP A 5 26.49 -5.30 -6.47
CA ASP A 5 26.11 -5.22 -5.07
C ASP A 5 26.28 -6.61 -4.44
N ASN A 6 27.20 -6.75 -3.48
CA ASN A 6 27.58 -8.05 -2.91
C ASN A 6 26.81 -8.40 -1.62
N ASP A 7 25.94 -7.51 -1.17
CA ASP A 7 25.19 -7.71 0.07
C ASP A 7 24.12 -8.79 -0.07
N ILE A 8 23.93 -9.56 1.00
CA ILE A 8 22.86 -10.58 1.09
C ILE A 8 21.50 -9.88 1.06
N LYS A 9 20.63 -10.28 0.13
CA LYS A 9 19.24 -9.84 0.06
C LYS A 9 18.33 -10.94 0.61
N LEU A 10 17.52 -10.60 1.61
CA LEU A 10 16.60 -11.53 2.26
C LEU A 10 15.20 -11.44 1.62
N ASP A 11 14.54 -12.57 1.47
CA ASP A 11 13.15 -12.69 1.03
C ASP A 11 12.20 -12.88 2.24
N PHE A 12 10.89 -12.76 2.04
CA PHE A 12 9.90 -12.90 3.12
C PHE A 12 9.92 -14.28 3.80
N LYS A 13 10.34 -15.32 3.08
CA LYS A 13 10.50 -16.69 3.62
C LYS A 13 11.69 -16.82 4.57
N ASP A 14 12.67 -15.92 4.48
CA ASP A 14 13.92 -15.98 5.25
C ASP A 14 13.79 -15.29 6.62
N VAL A 15 12.64 -14.66 6.90
CA VAL A 15 12.39 -13.89 8.12
C VAL A 15 11.17 -14.40 8.89
N LEU A 16 11.24 -14.36 10.22
CA LEU A 16 10.15 -14.73 11.12
C LEU A 16 9.85 -13.59 12.09
N LEU A 17 8.57 -13.42 12.41
CA LEU A 17 8.13 -12.50 13.46
C LEU A 17 8.38 -13.15 14.83
N ARG A 18 9.29 -12.58 15.63
CA ARG A 18 9.45 -12.96 17.03
C ARG A 18 8.26 -12.45 17.83
N PRO A 19 7.45 -13.34 18.45
CA PRO A 19 6.33 -12.89 19.25
C PRO A 19 6.81 -12.04 20.44
N LYS A 20 6.14 -10.91 20.66
CA LYS A 20 6.32 -10.06 21.84
C LYS A 20 4.94 -9.86 22.47
N ARG A 21 4.87 -9.87 23.80
CA ARG A 21 3.59 -9.67 24.52
C ARG A 21 2.96 -8.35 24.08
N SER A 22 1.77 -8.42 23.50
CA SER A 22 0.97 -7.24 23.15
C SER A 22 0.24 -6.70 24.39
N THR A 23 -0.03 -5.40 24.39
CA THR A 23 -0.87 -4.73 25.40
C THR A 23 -2.35 -4.69 25.03
N LEU A 24 -2.68 -5.01 23.77
CA LEU A 24 -4.05 -5.05 23.24
C LEU A 24 -4.77 -6.31 23.72
N LYS A 25 -6.07 -6.16 24.05
CA LYS A 25 -6.90 -7.26 24.57
C LYS A 25 -7.59 -8.04 23.45
N SER A 26 -7.85 -7.39 22.31
CA SER A 26 -8.52 -7.99 21.16
C SER A 26 -7.87 -7.60 19.84
N ARG A 27 -7.97 -8.48 18.83
CA ARG A 27 -7.54 -8.20 17.45
C ARG A 27 -8.31 -7.03 16.82
N SER A 28 -9.53 -6.76 17.30
CA SER A 28 -10.36 -5.63 16.84
C SER A 28 -9.84 -4.26 17.28
N GLU A 29 -8.98 -4.20 18.30
CA GLU A 29 -8.39 -2.96 18.80
C GLU A 29 -7.14 -2.53 17.99
N VAL A 30 -6.71 -3.35 17.04
CA VAL A 30 -5.54 -3.05 16.20
C VAL A 30 -5.91 -1.99 15.16
N ASN A 31 -5.17 -0.87 15.15
CA ASN A 31 -5.28 0.14 14.11
C ASN A 31 -4.38 -0.21 12.91
N LEU A 32 -5.00 -0.45 11.75
CA LEU A 32 -4.30 -0.74 10.49
C LEU A 32 -4.06 0.52 9.63
N HIS A 33 -4.60 1.67 9.99
CA HIS A 33 -4.41 2.90 9.21
C HIS A 33 -2.95 3.37 9.28
N ARG A 34 -2.41 3.69 8.11
CA ARG A 34 -1.06 4.22 7.92
C ARG A 34 -1.09 5.37 6.94
N THR A 35 -0.24 6.37 7.20
CA THR A 35 0.04 7.45 6.26
C THR A 35 1.16 7.01 5.32
N ILE A 36 0.89 7.01 4.02
CA ILE A 36 1.85 6.71 2.96
C ILE A 36 2.13 8.01 2.21
N THR A 37 3.39 8.43 2.17
CA THR A 37 3.82 9.60 1.40
C THR A 37 4.41 9.14 0.09
N PHE A 38 3.79 9.53 -1.03
CA PHE A 38 4.30 9.20 -2.35
C PHE A 38 5.53 10.03 -2.67
N ARG A 39 6.68 9.38 -2.89
CA ARG A 39 7.98 10.04 -3.14
C ARG A 39 7.94 11.03 -4.30
N ASN A 40 7.25 10.68 -5.39
CA ASN A 40 7.28 11.44 -6.63
C ASN A 40 6.23 12.56 -6.68
N SER A 41 5.05 12.37 -6.09
CA SER A 41 3.95 13.34 -6.13
C SER A 41 3.83 14.21 -4.87
N ARG A 42 4.55 13.86 -3.79
CA ARG A 42 4.45 14.48 -2.45
C ARG A 42 3.04 14.47 -1.85
N LYS A 43 2.09 13.72 -2.45
CA LYS A 43 0.75 13.52 -1.90
C LYS A 43 0.82 12.51 -0.75
N SER A 44 -0.01 12.72 0.26
CA SER A 44 -0.17 11.79 1.38
C SER A 44 -1.49 11.05 1.28
N TYR A 45 -1.44 9.73 1.44
CA TYR A 45 -2.61 8.86 1.52
C TYR A 45 -2.70 8.28 2.92
N GLU A 46 -3.89 8.32 3.52
CA GLU A 46 -4.17 7.65 4.80
C GLU A 46 -5.18 6.52 4.59
N GLY A 47 -4.83 5.32 5.06
CA GLY A 47 -5.70 4.16 4.98
C GLY A 47 -4.95 2.86 5.32
N VAL A 48 -5.61 1.73 5.06
CA VAL A 48 -4.96 0.41 5.17
C VAL A 48 -3.87 0.29 4.11
N PRO A 49 -2.64 -0.17 4.44
CA PRO A 49 -1.50 -0.20 3.52
C PRO A 49 -1.59 -1.37 2.52
N ILE A 50 -2.67 -1.39 1.73
CA ILE A 50 -2.92 -2.35 0.65
C ILE A 50 -3.25 -1.55 -0.61
N ILE A 51 -2.52 -1.82 -1.70
CA ILE A 51 -2.63 -1.11 -2.97
C ILE A 51 -2.67 -2.15 -4.08
N ALA A 52 -3.56 -1.96 -5.06
CA ALA A 52 -3.59 -2.79 -6.27
C ALA A 52 -2.38 -2.50 -7.17
N SER A 53 -1.78 -3.53 -7.72
CA SER A 53 -0.71 -3.40 -8.70
C SER A 53 -1.21 -2.76 -9.99
N ASN A 54 -0.36 -1.96 -10.63
CA ASN A 54 -0.62 -1.41 -11.96
C ASN A 54 -0.36 -2.47 -13.05
N MET A 55 -1.26 -3.44 -13.15
CA MET A 55 -1.22 -4.54 -14.14
C MET A 55 -2.60 -4.69 -14.79
N ASP A 56 -2.63 -5.11 -16.06
CA ASP A 56 -3.84 -5.10 -16.91
C ASP A 56 -5.06 -5.82 -16.30
N THR A 57 -4.83 -6.93 -15.58
CA THR A 57 -5.91 -7.73 -14.97
C THR A 57 -6.19 -7.38 -13.51
N ILE A 58 -5.39 -6.51 -12.89
CA ILE A 58 -5.46 -6.18 -11.45
C ILE A 58 -5.96 -4.75 -11.24
N GLY A 59 -5.47 -3.79 -12.03
CA GLY A 59 -5.76 -2.36 -11.91
C GLY A 59 -7.10 -1.93 -12.53
N THR A 60 -8.14 -2.76 -12.46
CA THR A 60 -9.44 -2.47 -13.08
C THR A 60 -10.28 -1.49 -12.25
N PHE A 61 -11.22 -0.80 -12.88
CA PHE A 61 -12.17 0.09 -12.19
C PHE A 61 -13.04 -0.66 -11.16
N GLU A 62 -13.33 -1.94 -11.41
CA GLU A 62 -14.05 -2.78 -10.45
C GLU A 62 -13.23 -3.03 -9.19
N MET A 63 -11.93 -3.29 -9.34
CA MET A 63 -11.00 -3.42 -8.21
C MET A 63 -10.90 -2.10 -7.42
N ALA A 64 -10.84 -0.96 -8.10
CA ALA A 64 -10.84 0.35 -7.45
C ALA A 64 -12.11 0.57 -6.61
N LYS A 65 -13.29 0.22 -7.14
CA LYS A 65 -14.57 0.30 -6.40
C LYS A 65 -14.60 -0.65 -5.20
N ALA A 66 -14.05 -1.85 -5.33
CA ALA A 66 -13.99 -2.83 -4.24
C ALA A 66 -13.07 -2.35 -3.10
N LEU A 67 -11.87 -1.86 -3.43
CA LEU A 67 -10.92 -1.33 -2.45
C LEU A 67 -11.45 -0.06 -1.75
N ALA A 68 -12.19 0.79 -2.46
CA ALA A 68 -12.81 1.97 -1.87
C ALA A 68 -13.82 1.63 -0.75
N LYS A 69 -14.50 0.47 -0.80
CA LYS A 69 -15.43 0.04 0.26
C LYS A 69 -14.72 -0.29 1.59
N VAL A 70 -13.45 -0.72 1.52
CA VAL A 70 -12.65 -1.10 2.69
C VAL A 70 -12.08 0.14 3.41
N LYS A 71 -12.12 1.33 2.80
CA LYS A 71 -11.86 2.60 3.48
C LYS A 71 -12.97 2.93 4.48
N SER A 72 -12.87 2.39 5.69
CA SER A 72 -13.69 2.83 6.81
C SER A 72 -13.25 4.21 7.30
N LYS A 73 -14.15 5.18 7.16
CA LYS A 73 -14.15 6.55 7.74
C LYS A 73 -13.00 7.48 7.32
N GLY A 74 -13.21 8.16 6.19
CA GLY A 74 -12.48 9.37 5.81
C GLY A 74 -12.98 9.86 4.47
N HIS A 75 -13.57 11.06 4.43
CA HIS A 75 -13.98 11.75 3.21
C HIS A 75 -12.76 11.96 2.29
N GLY A 76 -12.60 11.09 1.30
CA GLY A 76 -11.67 11.28 0.18
C GLY A 76 -12.37 10.74 -1.05
N SER A 77 -12.64 11.61 -2.01
CA SER A 77 -13.43 11.32 -3.20
C SER A 77 -12.86 10.12 -3.96
N CYS A 78 -13.71 9.47 -4.74
CA CYS A 78 -13.38 8.41 -5.69
C CYS A 78 -12.18 8.76 -6.61
N GLU A 79 -11.80 10.04 -6.66
CA GLU A 79 -10.76 10.63 -7.49
C GLU A 79 -9.33 10.34 -6.99
N ASP A 80 -9.10 10.15 -5.68
CA ASP A 80 -7.73 10.02 -5.15
C ASP A 80 -7.03 8.71 -5.53
N PHE A 81 -7.78 7.62 -5.72
CA PHE A 81 -7.23 6.35 -6.22
C PHE A 81 -6.96 6.38 -7.72
N LEU A 82 -7.79 7.11 -8.49
CA LEU A 82 -7.59 7.33 -9.92
C LEU A 82 -6.32 8.14 -10.20
N ILE A 83 -6.02 9.12 -9.35
CA ILE A 83 -4.79 9.90 -9.44
C ILE A 83 -3.55 9.01 -9.27
N ALA A 84 -3.58 8.00 -8.39
CA ALA A 84 -2.44 7.08 -8.22
C ALA A 84 -2.21 6.20 -9.45
N ALA A 85 -3.29 5.70 -10.07
CA ALA A 85 -3.21 4.88 -11.29
C ALA A 85 -2.81 5.70 -12.53
N GLN A 86 -3.37 6.90 -12.72
CA GLN A 86 -3.07 7.76 -13.88
C GLN A 86 -1.68 8.41 -13.83
N SER A 87 -1.14 8.66 -12.63
CA SER A 87 0.24 9.18 -12.48
C SER A 87 1.30 8.20 -13.00
N LEU A 88 1.00 6.90 -13.03
CA LEU A 88 1.91 5.85 -13.48
C LEU A 88 1.85 5.60 -15.00
N HIS A 89 0.75 5.95 -15.66
CA HIS A 89 0.57 5.76 -17.11
C HIS A 89 1.14 6.91 -17.97
N SER A 90 1.47 8.06 -17.36
CA SER A 90 1.93 9.26 -18.07
C SER A 90 3.45 9.35 -18.24
N HIS A 91 4.20 8.32 -17.87
CA HIS A 91 5.67 8.27 -17.98
C HIS A 91 6.18 6.99 -18.65
N SER A 92 5.40 6.40 -19.55
CA SER A 92 5.84 5.29 -20.43
C SER A 92 5.70 5.71 -21.89
#